data_AF-A0A8H7FZU5-F1
#
_entry.id   AF-A0A8H7FZU5-F1
#
_cell.length_a   1.000
_cell.length_b   1.000
_cell.length_c   1.000
_cell.angle_alpha   90.00
_cell.angle_beta   90.00
_cell.angle_gamma   90.00
#
_symmetry.space_group_name_H-M   'P 1'
#
loop_
_entity.id
_entity.type
_entity.pdbx_description
1 polymer ?
#
loop_
_entity_poly.entity_id
_entity_poly.type
_entity_poly.pdbx_seq_one_letter_code
_entity_poly.pdbx_strand_id
1 'polypeptide(L)'
;MAFKLSLKRVQLIKLKSKVNGIERAFIATGKEHVQLVLMTPTSDKTRRLLITLSKPPSSLATVTMSTSLILESDCPWKTAIVDEQGTTVYDVKTAFHEDSNYTAIRNERYEIIATLRWRDLLPDQIMFDGDAEFVSLNSWLKRNKMPMAHNVKWKDNAGRGYIWQGNAPGLPLQLYSEDDKRTPIVTYHPSALKTNSRPSIRTPPRLELSRRGQEIRDMVVISFVCLEKRRRTEENKIQF
;
A
#
# COMPACT_ATOMS: atom_id res chain seq x y z
N MET A 1 21.14 44.70 -41.27
CA MET A 1 20.07 44.07 -40.46
C MET A 1 20.37 44.30 -38.98
N ALA A 2 19.63 45.20 -38.32
CA ALA A 2 19.82 45.53 -36.92
C ALA A 2 18.82 44.73 -36.06
N PHE A 3 19.32 43.94 -35.10
CA PHE A 3 18.49 43.23 -34.12
C PHE A 3 18.17 44.15 -32.94
N LYS A 4 16.88 44.37 -32.72
CA LYS A 4 16.34 45.17 -31.62
C LYS A 4 16.10 44.25 -30.41
N LEU A 5 16.96 44.33 -29.40
CA LEU A 5 16.78 43.62 -28.12
C LEU A 5 15.75 44.34 -27.25
N SER A 6 14.61 43.67 -27.03
CA SER A 6 13.50 44.13 -26.18
C SER A 6 13.80 43.88 -24.71
N LEU A 7 14.00 44.94 -23.90
CA LEU A 7 13.99 44.84 -22.44
C LEU A 7 12.59 44.47 -21.94
N LYS A 8 12.45 43.26 -21.35
CA LYS A 8 11.23 42.86 -20.63
C LYS A 8 11.22 43.49 -19.24
N ARG A 9 10.14 44.21 -18.92
CA ARG A 9 9.83 44.76 -17.59
C ARG A 9 9.80 43.64 -16.54
N VAL A 10 10.60 43.81 -15.47
CA VAL A 10 10.49 43.03 -14.23
C VAL A 10 9.23 43.51 -13.50
N GLN A 11 8.23 42.63 -13.32
CA GLN A 11 7.07 42.93 -12.47
C GLN A 11 7.43 42.63 -11.01
N LEU A 12 7.41 43.65 -10.17
CA LEU A 12 7.62 43.54 -8.73
C LEU A 12 6.29 43.14 -8.07
N ILE A 13 6.10 41.84 -7.79
CA ILE A 13 4.90 41.37 -7.07
C ILE A 13 5.17 41.47 -5.57
N LYS A 14 4.53 42.45 -4.92
CA LYS A 14 4.64 42.67 -3.47
C LYS A 14 3.55 41.86 -2.75
N LEU A 15 3.87 40.63 -2.34
CA LEU A 15 2.98 39.85 -1.47
C LEU A 15 3.29 40.20 0.00
N LYS A 16 2.33 40.86 0.67
CA LYS A 16 2.39 41.10 2.11
C LYS A 16 1.62 40.01 2.82
N SER A 17 2.32 39.21 3.63
CA SER A 17 1.72 38.24 4.54
C SER A 17 2.17 38.56 5.96
N LYS A 18 1.23 38.73 6.88
CA LYS A 18 1.49 39.05 8.29
C LYS A 18 1.20 37.81 9.13
N VAL A 19 2.25 37.16 9.63
CA VAL A 19 2.16 36.05 10.59
C VAL A 19 3.04 36.44 11.79
N ASN A 20 2.46 36.52 12.99
CA ASN A 20 3.14 36.84 14.25
C ASN A 20 3.94 38.16 14.27
N GLY A 21 3.42 39.23 13.66
CA GLY A 21 4.06 40.56 13.71
C GLY A 21 5.32 40.73 12.84
N ILE A 22 5.74 39.69 12.12
CA ILE A 22 6.87 39.75 11.19
C ILE A 22 6.34 40.10 9.80
N GLU A 23 6.71 41.26 9.25
CA GLU A 23 6.48 41.57 7.85
C GLU A 23 7.46 40.79 6.98
N ARG A 24 6.93 39.90 6.12
CA ARG A 24 7.73 39.19 5.11
C ARG A 24 7.55 39.86 3.76
N ALA A 25 8.65 40.25 3.13
CA ALA A 25 8.67 40.75 1.77
C ALA A 25 9.34 39.71 0.86
N PHE A 26 8.63 39.28 -0.18
CA PHE A 26 9.15 38.38 -1.20
C PHE A 26 9.60 39.21 -2.39
N ILE A 27 10.84 39.04 -2.83
CA ILE A 27 11.36 39.65 -4.06
C ILE A 27 11.65 38.51 -5.04
N ALA A 28 10.81 38.38 -6.06
CA ALA A 28 11.03 37.44 -7.14
C ALA A 28 11.91 38.10 -8.22
N THR A 29 13.17 37.68 -8.32
CA THR A 29 14.12 38.16 -9.34
C THR A 29 14.38 37.08 -10.38
N GLY A 30 13.68 37.15 -11.52
CA GLY A 30 13.99 36.31 -12.69
C GLY A 30 13.83 34.80 -12.47
N LYS A 31 13.98 34.02 -13.54
CA LYS A 31 13.54 32.62 -13.63
C LYS A 31 14.21 31.61 -12.68
N GLU A 32 15.25 31.99 -11.93
CA GLU A 32 16.12 30.99 -11.29
C GLU A 32 16.51 31.29 -9.83
N HIS A 33 16.15 32.45 -9.25
CA HIS A 33 16.49 32.76 -7.86
C HIS A 33 15.35 33.50 -7.13
N VAL A 34 14.85 32.87 -6.07
CA VAL A 34 13.95 33.51 -5.10
C VAL A 34 14.78 33.87 -3.87
N GLN A 35 14.89 35.16 -3.57
CA GLN A 35 15.53 35.63 -2.34
C GLN A 35 14.44 35.99 -1.32
N LEU A 36 14.55 35.41 -0.12
CA LEU A 36 13.71 35.78 1.01
C LEU A 36 14.43 36.84 1.84
N VAL A 37 13.87 38.05 1.92
CA VAL A 37 14.42 39.12 2.76
C VAL A 37 13.52 39.28 3.98
N LEU A 38 14.00 38.87 5.14
CA LEU A 38 13.32 39.09 6.43
C LEU A 38 13.73 40.46 6.97
N MET A 39 12.77 41.34 7.22
CA MET A 39 13.00 42.62 7.89
C MET A 39 12.41 42.55 9.29
N THR A 40 13.27 42.62 10.31
CA THR A 40 12.84 42.71 11.71
C THR A 40 12.68 44.18 12.11
N PRO A 41 11.55 44.56 12.72
CA PRO A 41 11.32 45.93 13.15
C PRO A 41 11.85 46.13 14.58
N THR A 42 13.13 46.39 14.77
CA THR A 42 13.64 46.99 16.01
C THR A 42 15.01 47.64 15.85
N SER A 43 15.08 48.88 16.34
CA SER A 43 16.21 49.78 16.62
C SER A 43 17.62 49.40 16.17
N ASP A 44 18.11 50.18 15.21
CA ASP A 44 19.50 50.68 15.07
C ASP A 44 20.66 49.75 14.65
N LYS A 45 20.39 48.63 13.98
CA LYS A 45 21.40 47.99 13.09
C LYS A 45 20.73 47.02 12.12
N THR A 46 20.62 47.42 10.85
CA THR A 46 20.07 46.57 9.78
C THR A 46 21.02 45.40 9.47
N ARG A 47 20.85 44.27 10.16
CA ARG A 47 21.50 43.01 9.77
C ARG A 47 20.69 42.35 8.66
N ARG A 48 21.26 42.31 7.45
CA ARG A 48 20.71 41.53 6.32
C ARG A 48 21.07 40.06 6.51
N LEU A 49 20.09 39.22 6.87
CA LEU A 49 20.23 37.76 6.84
C LEU A 49 19.93 37.29 5.41
N LEU A 50 20.98 36.96 4.66
CA LEU A 50 20.89 36.30 3.36
C LEU A 50 20.64 34.81 3.61
N ILE A 51 19.39 34.38 3.47
CA ILE A 51 19.05 32.96 3.46
C ILE A 51 19.07 32.50 2.00
N THR A 52 20.16 31.85 1.60
CA THR A 52 20.28 31.21 0.30
C THR A 52 19.47 29.91 0.34
N LEU A 53 18.26 29.93 -0.21
CA LEU A 53 17.47 28.72 -0.39
C LEU A 53 18.13 27.87 -1.48
N SER A 54 18.79 26.78 -1.08
CA SER A 54 19.33 25.82 -2.04
C SER A 54 18.19 25.19 -2.83
N LYS A 55 18.42 24.98 -4.13
CA LYS A 55 17.51 24.29 -5.03
C LYS A 55 17.05 22.98 -4.36
N PRO A 56 15.74 22.74 -4.19
CA PRO A 56 15.28 21.45 -3.69
C PRO A 56 15.82 20.36 -4.63
N PRO A 57 16.37 19.25 -4.10
CA PRO A 57 16.84 18.16 -4.94
C PRO A 57 15.71 17.76 -5.89
N SER A 58 15.98 17.77 -7.19
CA SER A 58 15.00 17.57 -8.27
C SER A 58 14.33 16.19 -8.28
N SER A 59 14.54 15.35 -7.27
CA SER A 59 13.74 14.16 -7.02
C SER A 59 12.59 14.54 -6.10
N LEU A 60 11.44 14.86 -6.67
CA LEU A 60 10.16 14.81 -5.96
C LEU A 60 9.98 13.36 -5.48
N ALA A 61 10.47 13.06 -4.27
CA ALA A 61 10.05 11.88 -3.54
C ALA A 61 8.59 12.13 -3.21
N THR A 62 7.71 11.71 -4.11
CA THR A 62 6.27 11.64 -3.85
C THR A 62 6.12 10.83 -2.58
N VAL A 63 5.72 11.49 -1.49
CA VAL A 63 5.39 10.79 -0.24
C VAL A 63 4.18 9.95 -0.56
N THR A 64 4.42 8.69 -0.93
CA THR A 64 3.35 7.72 -1.15
C THR A 64 2.80 7.37 0.22
N MET A 65 1.60 7.87 0.51
CA MET A 65 0.83 7.44 1.68
C MET A 65 0.50 5.95 1.49
N SER A 66 1.29 5.10 2.12
CA SER A 66 1.06 3.66 2.21
C SER A 66 0.44 3.32 3.56
N THR A 67 -0.51 2.40 3.57
CA THR A 67 -1.13 1.89 4.80
C THR A 67 -0.60 0.49 5.06
N SER A 68 -0.12 0.22 6.28
CA SER A 68 0.30 -1.12 6.69
C SER A 68 -0.82 -1.86 7.45
N LEU A 69 -1.11 -3.09 7.05
CA LEU A 69 -1.96 -4.03 7.77
C LEU A 69 -1.11 -5.13 8.38
N ILE A 70 -1.11 -5.26 9.70
CA ILE A 70 -0.25 -6.18 10.44
C ILE A 70 -1.07 -7.40 10.85
N LEU A 71 -0.55 -8.59 10.58
CA LEU A 71 -1.16 -9.84 11.02
C LEU A 71 -0.63 -10.17 12.42
N GLU A 72 -1.52 -10.44 13.37
CA GLU A 72 -1.12 -10.84 14.73
C GLU A 72 -0.48 -12.23 14.78
N SER A 73 -0.84 -13.10 13.83
CA SER A 73 -0.34 -14.46 13.72
C SER A 73 0.19 -14.74 12.32
N ASP A 74 1.20 -15.61 12.23
CA ASP A 74 1.67 -16.10 10.95
C ASP A 74 0.61 -16.91 10.20
N CYS A 75 -0.46 -17.39 10.85
CA CYS A 75 -1.49 -18.22 10.23
C CYS A 75 -2.62 -17.34 9.65
N PRO A 76 -2.68 -17.11 8.33
CA PRO A 76 -3.57 -16.10 7.76
C PRO A 76 -5.06 -16.47 7.82
N TRP A 77 -5.40 -17.73 8.07
CA TRP A 77 -6.78 -18.18 8.27
C TRP A 77 -7.20 -18.29 9.75
N LYS A 78 -6.31 -17.91 10.67
CA LYS A 78 -6.56 -17.85 12.12
C LYS A 78 -5.77 -16.69 12.72
N THR A 79 -6.16 -15.47 12.38
CA THR A 79 -5.47 -14.24 12.82
C THR A 79 -6.44 -13.06 12.84
N ALA A 80 -6.23 -12.10 13.73
CA ALA A 80 -6.69 -10.75 13.51
C ALA A 80 -5.68 -10.00 12.62
N ILE A 81 -6.19 -9.05 11.85
CA ILE A 81 -5.40 -8.10 11.08
C ILE A 81 -5.67 -6.73 11.69
N VAL A 82 -4.60 -6.06 12.11
CA VAL A 82 -4.66 -4.75 12.77
C VAL A 82 -4.05 -3.67 11.87
N ASP A 83 -4.47 -2.43 12.06
CA ASP A 83 -3.82 -1.27 11.44
C ASP A 83 -2.56 -0.83 12.22
N GLU A 84 -1.95 0.27 11.79
CA GLU A 84 -0.74 0.84 12.43
C GLU A 84 -1.00 1.34 13.86
N GLN A 85 -2.26 1.61 14.19
CA GLN A 85 -2.70 2.03 15.51
C GLN A 85 -2.99 0.84 16.43
N GLY A 86 -2.91 -0.40 15.91
CA GLY A 86 -3.24 -1.62 16.65
C GLY A 86 -4.74 -1.90 16.72
N THR A 87 -5.56 -1.20 15.94
CA THR A 87 -7.01 -1.44 15.88
C THR A 87 -7.28 -2.62 14.97
N THR A 88 -8.07 -3.59 15.44
CA THR A 88 -8.50 -4.71 14.59
C THR A 88 -9.42 -4.21 13.48
N VAL A 89 -8.99 -4.45 12.24
CA VAL A 89 -9.68 -4.03 11.01
C VAL A 89 -10.24 -5.22 10.24
N TYR A 90 -9.67 -6.41 10.46
CA TYR A 90 -10.25 -7.68 10.03
C TYR A 90 -10.05 -8.77 11.08
N ASP A 91 -11.02 -9.68 11.18
CA ASP A 91 -10.93 -10.90 11.98
C ASP A 91 -11.09 -12.11 11.07
N VAL A 92 -10.07 -12.98 11.02
CA VAL A 92 -10.07 -14.18 10.19
C VAL A 92 -10.09 -15.41 11.09
N LYS A 93 -11.19 -16.16 11.06
CA LYS A 93 -11.40 -17.33 11.92
C LYS A 93 -11.79 -18.54 11.10
N THR A 94 -11.10 -19.65 11.35
CA THR A 94 -11.45 -20.97 10.80
C THR A 94 -12.16 -21.81 11.83
N ALA A 95 -13.34 -22.31 11.47
CA ALA A 95 -14.08 -23.33 12.18
C ALA A 95 -13.82 -24.69 11.51
N PHE A 96 -13.43 -25.67 12.33
CA PHE A 96 -13.21 -27.04 11.88
C PHE A 96 -14.45 -27.86 12.19
N HIS A 97 -14.99 -28.53 11.18
CA HIS A 97 -16.13 -29.45 11.32
C HIS A 97 -15.74 -30.81 10.73
N GLU A 98 -16.50 -31.85 11.07
CA GLU A 98 -16.23 -33.22 10.62
C GLU A 98 -16.21 -33.35 9.10
N ASP A 99 -17.12 -32.64 8.40
CA ASP A 99 -17.29 -32.77 6.94
C ASP A 99 -16.57 -31.69 6.11
N SER A 100 -16.28 -30.52 6.68
CA SER A 100 -15.70 -29.38 5.96
C SER A 100 -15.18 -28.30 6.92
N ASN A 101 -14.07 -27.66 6.57
CA ASN A 101 -13.56 -26.49 7.31
C ASN A 101 -14.02 -25.19 6.64
N TYR A 102 -14.36 -24.18 7.44
CA TYR A 102 -14.81 -22.88 6.95
C TYR A 102 -13.98 -21.76 7.56
N THR A 103 -13.43 -20.88 6.72
CA THR A 103 -12.79 -19.64 7.17
C THR A 103 -13.72 -18.47 6.90
N ALA A 104 -14.19 -17.81 7.95
CA ALA A 104 -14.93 -16.56 7.86
C ALA A 104 -13.96 -15.38 7.96
N ILE A 105 -14.11 -14.41 7.07
CA ILE A 105 -13.37 -13.16 7.05
C ILE A 105 -14.36 -12.05 7.40
N ARG A 106 -14.11 -11.35 8.51
CA ARG A 106 -14.96 -10.24 8.98
C ARG A 106 -14.24 -8.90 8.87
N ASN A 107 -14.98 -7.84 8.55
CA ASN A 107 -14.48 -6.47 8.53
C ASN A 107 -14.46 -5.84 9.94
N GLU A 108 -14.11 -4.55 10.03
CA GLU A 108 -14.09 -3.76 11.27
C GLU A 108 -15.45 -3.65 11.99
N ARG A 109 -16.55 -3.90 11.27
CA ARG A 109 -17.93 -3.91 11.80
C ARG A 109 -18.38 -5.30 12.21
N TYR A 110 -17.48 -6.28 12.17
CA TYR A 110 -17.76 -7.70 12.40
C TYR A 110 -18.74 -8.33 11.38
N GLU A 111 -18.97 -7.68 10.25
CA GLU A 111 -19.76 -8.21 9.13
C GLU A 111 -18.91 -9.21 8.35
N ILE A 112 -19.49 -10.35 7.97
CA ILE A 112 -18.80 -11.37 7.18
C ILE A 112 -18.74 -10.89 5.72
N ILE A 113 -17.54 -10.55 5.25
CA ILE A 113 -17.32 -10.09 3.87
C ILE A 113 -17.04 -11.25 2.90
N ALA A 114 -16.55 -12.38 3.42
CA ALA A 114 -16.38 -13.61 2.67
C ALA A 114 -16.31 -14.83 3.59
N THR A 115 -16.76 -15.97 3.06
CA THR A 115 -16.61 -17.30 3.67
C THR A 115 -15.90 -18.23 2.69
N LEU A 116 -14.76 -18.78 3.10
CA LEU A 116 -13.99 -19.77 2.36
C LEU A 116 -14.32 -21.18 2.87
N ARG A 117 -14.86 -22.04 2.02
CA ARG A 117 -15.08 -23.46 2.30
C ARG A 117 -13.91 -24.29 1.78
N TRP A 118 -13.28 -25.02 2.69
CA TRP A 118 -12.15 -25.88 2.39
C TRP A 118 -12.64 -27.23 1.88
N ARG A 119 -11.98 -27.75 0.84
CA ARG A 119 -12.28 -29.07 0.30
C ARG A 119 -10.99 -29.85 0.10
N ASP A 120 -10.96 -31.11 0.52
CA ASP A 120 -9.74 -31.91 0.49
C ASP A 120 -9.43 -32.45 -0.93
N LEU A 121 -10.45 -32.97 -1.61
CA LEU A 121 -10.34 -33.58 -2.94
C LEU A 121 -10.78 -32.65 -4.07
N LEU A 122 -11.54 -31.59 -3.76
CA LEU A 122 -12.07 -30.64 -4.73
C LEU A 122 -11.41 -29.26 -4.53
N PRO A 123 -11.41 -28.36 -5.53
CA PRO A 123 -10.89 -27.01 -5.34
C PRO A 123 -11.64 -26.27 -4.23
N ASP A 124 -11.02 -25.43 -3.41
CA ASP A 124 -11.77 -24.64 -2.43
C ASP A 124 -12.88 -23.79 -3.08
N GLN A 125 -13.88 -23.39 -2.29
CA GLN A 125 -14.96 -22.50 -2.73
C GLN A 125 -15.03 -21.27 -1.85
N ILE A 126 -15.52 -20.17 -2.41
CA ILE A 126 -15.71 -18.91 -1.70
C ILE A 126 -17.14 -18.40 -1.93
N MET A 127 -17.71 -17.77 -0.91
CA MET A 127 -18.97 -17.05 -0.99
C MET A 127 -18.70 -15.62 -0.48
N PHE A 128 -19.05 -14.60 -1.26
CA PHE A 128 -18.94 -13.21 -0.82
C PHE A 128 -20.18 -12.78 -0.06
N ASP A 129 -20.08 -11.65 0.64
CA ASP A 129 -21.24 -11.02 1.23
C ASP A 129 -22.32 -10.72 0.18
N GLY A 130 -23.57 -11.01 0.53
CA GLY A 130 -24.73 -10.86 -0.36
C GLY A 130 -24.89 -11.95 -1.44
N ASP A 131 -23.91 -12.82 -1.65
CA ASP A 131 -24.06 -13.94 -2.59
C ASP A 131 -24.90 -15.07 -1.99
N ALA A 132 -25.73 -15.70 -2.82
CA ALA A 132 -26.56 -16.84 -2.41
C ALA A 132 -25.81 -18.18 -2.44
N GLU A 133 -24.71 -18.27 -3.20
CA GLU A 133 -24.03 -19.53 -3.50
C GLU A 133 -22.51 -19.44 -3.46
N PHE A 134 -21.88 -20.58 -3.19
CA PHE A 134 -20.44 -20.75 -3.23
C PHE A 134 -19.92 -20.87 -4.66
N VAL A 135 -19.00 -19.98 -5.04
CA VAL A 135 -18.27 -20.06 -6.32
C VAL A 135 -16.94 -20.80 -6.14
N SER A 136 -16.50 -21.52 -7.17
CA SER A 136 -15.18 -22.18 -7.13
C SER A 136 -14.06 -21.13 -7.09
N LEU A 137 -13.10 -21.32 -6.19
CA LEU A 137 -11.95 -20.42 -6.05
C LEU A 137 -11.12 -20.36 -7.35
N ASN A 138 -11.03 -21.45 -8.11
CA ASN A 138 -10.33 -21.46 -9.41
C ASN A 138 -11.07 -20.64 -10.50
N SER A 139 -12.39 -20.46 -10.36
CA SER A 139 -13.19 -19.64 -11.28
C SER A 139 -12.95 -18.15 -11.04
N TRP A 140 -12.91 -17.75 -9.76
CA TRP A 140 -12.66 -16.37 -9.34
C TRP A 140 -11.16 -15.99 -9.44
N LEU A 141 -10.29 -16.76 -8.79
CA LEU A 141 -8.83 -16.59 -8.81
C LEU A 141 -8.22 -17.42 -9.94
N LYS A 142 -8.24 -16.86 -11.15
CA LYS A 142 -7.75 -17.51 -12.37
C LYS A 142 -6.24 -17.63 -12.37
N ARG A 143 -5.74 -18.85 -12.17
CA ARG A 143 -4.32 -19.17 -12.31
C ARG A 143 -3.88 -19.13 -13.76
N ASN A 144 -2.66 -18.67 -13.98
CA ASN A 144 -2.02 -18.84 -15.28
C ASN A 144 -1.74 -20.34 -15.52
N LYS A 145 -2.05 -20.82 -16.73
CA LYS A 145 -1.77 -22.21 -17.15
C LYS A 145 -0.34 -22.39 -17.66
N MET A 146 0.40 -21.30 -17.90
CA MET A 146 1.78 -21.39 -18.36
C MET A 146 2.69 -21.94 -17.26
N PRO A 147 3.52 -22.96 -17.55
CA PRO A 147 4.47 -23.48 -16.57
C PRO A 147 5.41 -22.37 -16.09
N MET A 148 5.78 -22.41 -14.80
CA MET A 148 6.60 -21.42 -14.08
C MET A 148 5.98 -20.03 -13.87
N ALA A 149 4.83 -19.72 -14.49
CA ALA A 149 4.12 -18.48 -14.25
C ALA A 149 3.18 -18.62 -13.04
N HIS A 150 3.68 -18.38 -11.84
CA HIS A 150 2.92 -18.42 -10.59
C HIS A 150 2.09 -17.15 -10.37
N ASN A 151 1.34 -16.76 -11.39
CA ASN A 151 0.50 -15.56 -11.37
C ASN A 151 -0.97 -15.96 -11.20
N VAL A 152 -1.68 -15.18 -10.39
CA VAL A 152 -3.12 -15.34 -10.17
C VAL A 152 -3.82 -14.05 -10.53
N LYS A 153 -4.82 -14.15 -11.41
CA LYS A 153 -5.60 -13.02 -11.88
C LYS A 153 -7.01 -13.05 -11.31
N TRP A 154 -7.56 -11.88 -11.04
CA TRP A 154 -8.97 -11.71 -10.72
C TRP A 154 -9.44 -10.33 -11.20
N LYS A 155 -10.76 -10.14 -11.22
CA LYS A 155 -11.39 -8.87 -11.56
C LYS A 155 -12.34 -8.46 -10.44
N ASP A 156 -12.45 -7.17 -10.20
CA ASP A 156 -13.48 -6.64 -9.30
C ASP A 156 -14.82 -6.45 -10.03
N ASN A 157 -15.82 -5.98 -9.27
CA ASN A 157 -17.18 -5.75 -9.79
C ASN A 157 -17.25 -4.63 -10.85
N ALA A 158 -16.23 -3.76 -10.92
CA ALA A 158 -16.10 -2.74 -11.96
C ALA A 158 -15.35 -3.27 -13.20
N GLY A 159 -15.00 -4.56 -13.23
CA GLY A 159 -14.28 -5.20 -14.33
C GLY A 159 -12.78 -4.90 -14.37
N ARG A 160 -12.24 -4.22 -13.35
CA ARG A 160 -10.82 -3.83 -13.27
C ARG A 160 -10.00 -5.08 -12.92
N GLY A 161 -8.93 -5.30 -13.68
CA GLY A 161 -8.08 -6.48 -13.54
C GLY A 161 -6.96 -6.30 -12.53
N TYR A 162 -6.67 -7.37 -11.80
CA TYR A 162 -5.59 -7.43 -10.82
C TYR A 162 -4.81 -8.73 -10.94
N ILE A 163 -3.50 -8.67 -10.66
CA ILE A 163 -2.59 -9.80 -10.83
C ILE A 163 -1.71 -9.92 -9.58
N TRP A 164 -1.91 -11.01 -8.84
CA TRP A 164 -0.95 -11.47 -7.85
C TRP A 164 0.23 -12.14 -8.56
N GLN A 165 1.44 -11.67 -8.27
CA GLN A 165 2.71 -12.27 -8.68
C GLN A 165 3.45 -12.80 -7.44
N GLY A 166 4.42 -13.69 -7.65
CA GLY A 166 5.19 -14.27 -6.56
C GLY A 166 4.44 -15.32 -5.75
N ASN A 167 3.40 -15.95 -6.32
CA ASN A 167 2.68 -17.06 -5.66
C ASN A 167 3.46 -18.40 -5.75
N ALA A 168 4.80 -18.34 -5.74
CA ALA A 168 5.70 -19.48 -5.68
C ALA A 168 6.41 -19.48 -4.32
N PRO A 169 6.80 -20.65 -3.78
CA PRO A 169 7.60 -20.71 -2.56
C PRO A 169 8.85 -19.82 -2.65
N GLY A 170 9.12 -19.04 -1.60
CA GLY A 170 10.30 -18.18 -1.50
C GLY A 170 10.22 -16.83 -2.23
N LEU A 171 9.15 -16.56 -2.99
CA LEU A 171 8.94 -15.24 -3.61
C LEU A 171 7.98 -14.38 -2.77
N PRO A 172 8.20 -13.05 -2.71
CA PRO A 172 7.27 -12.15 -2.05
C PRO A 172 5.99 -12.04 -2.87
N LEU A 173 4.84 -12.22 -2.22
CA LEU A 173 3.54 -12.11 -2.86
C LEU A 173 3.21 -10.62 -3.07
N GLN A 174 2.99 -10.21 -4.33
CA GLN A 174 2.76 -8.82 -4.71
C GLN A 174 1.56 -8.69 -5.64
N LEU A 175 0.72 -7.68 -5.40
CA LEU A 175 -0.45 -7.40 -6.23
C LEU A 175 -0.17 -6.23 -7.15
N TYR A 176 -0.52 -6.40 -8.42
CA TYR A 176 -0.43 -5.37 -9.46
C TYR A 176 -1.80 -5.09 -10.05
N SER A 177 -1.98 -3.87 -10.56
CA SER A 177 -3.08 -3.60 -11.48
C SER A 177 -2.76 -4.21 -12.84
N GLU A 178 -3.79 -4.63 -13.59
CA GLU A 178 -3.58 -5.10 -14.97
C GLU A 178 -3.08 -3.96 -15.89
N ASP A 179 -3.45 -2.71 -15.57
CA ASP A 179 -3.03 -1.49 -16.28
C ASP A 179 -1.59 -1.07 -15.97
N ASP A 180 -1.11 -1.30 -14.73
CA ASP A 180 0.26 -1.05 -14.30
C ASP A 180 0.86 -2.28 -13.59
N LYS A 181 1.72 -2.98 -14.33
CA LYS A 181 2.44 -4.18 -13.88
C LYS A 181 3.83 -3.89 -13.31
N ARG A 182 4.23 -2.61 -13.25
CA ARG A 182 5.57 -2.20 -12.75
C ARG A 182 5.50 -1.79 -11.29
N THR A 183 4.42 -1.13 -10.90
CA THR A 183 4.24 -0.64 -9.52
C THR A 183 3.28 -1.57 -8.77
N PRO A 184 3.74 -2.28 -7.73
CA PRO A 184 2.82 -3.08 -6.93
C PRO A 184 1.90 -2.16 -6.13
N ILE A 185 0.61 -2.48 -6.12
CA ILE A 185 -0.38 -1.80 -5.30
C ILE A 185 -0.50 -2.40 -3.90
N VAL A 186 -0.05 -3.64 -3.73
CA VAL A 186 0.07 -4.34 -2.43
C VAL A 186 1.34 -5.18 -2.42
N THR A 187 2.07 -5.18 -1.30
CA THR A 187 3.20 -6.08 -1.07
C THR A 187 3.01 -6.82 0.25
N TYR A 188 3.10 -8.15 0.23
CA TYR A 188 3.16 -8.97 1.43
C TYR A 188 4.60 -9.14 1.92
N HIS A 189 4.80 -8.89 3.21
CA HIS A 189 6.04 -9.12 3.92
C HIS A 189 5.84 -10.26 4.93
N PRO A 190 6.49 -11.42 4.76
CA PRO A 190 6.40 -12.51 5.72
C PRO A 190 7.07 -12.12 7.03
N SER A 191 6.76 -12.84 8.12
CA SER A 191 7.46 -12.63 9.38
C SER A 191 8.95 -12.98 9.23
N ALA A 192 9.79 -12.10 9.74
CA ALA A 192 11.24 -12.26 9.65
C ALA A 192 11.90 -12.01 11.01
N LEU A 193 12.91 -12.83 11.34
CA LEU A 193 13.72 -12.65 12.52
C LEU A 193 14.82 -11.61 12.22
N LYS A 194 14.83 -10.49 12.95
CA LYS A 194 15.92 -9.52 12.89
C LYS A 194 17.08 -10.03 13.75
N THR A 195 18.05 -10.66 13.10
CA THR A 195 19.27 -11.20 13.75
C THR A 195 20.22 -10.11 14.22
N ASN A 196 20.14 -8.91 13.65
CA ASN A 196 20.99 -7.76 14.00
C ASN A 196 20.54 -7.03 15.28
N SER A 197 19.39 -7.37 15.87
CA SER A 197 18.97 -6.82 17.17
C SER A 197 19.35 -7.79 18.30
N ARG A 198 19.73 -7.27 19.47
CA ARG A 198 19.92 -8.04 20.70
C ARG A 198 18.96 -7.52 21.77
N PRO A 199 17.93 -8.27 22.18
CA PRO A 199 17.56 -9.62 21.71
C PRO A 199 17.06 -9.62 20.25
N SER A 200 17.05 -10.80 19.63
CA SER A 200 16.51 -10.97 18.27
C SER A 200 15.02 -10.66 18.27
N ILE A 201 14.57 -9.69 17.47
CA ILE A 201 13.17 -9.27 17.41
C ILE A 201 12.54 -9.88 16.16
N ARG A 202 11.42 -10.58 16.33
CA ARG A 202 10.62 -11.06 15.20
C ARG A 202 9.72 -9.94 14.71
N THR A 203 9.81 -9.62 13.43
CA THR A 203 8.85 -8.72 12.78
C THR A 203 7.59 -9.49 12.43
N PRO A 204 6.39 -8.96 12.75
CA PRO A 204 5.15 -9.61 12.38
C PRO A 204 4.94 -9.56 10.86
N PRO A 205 4.18 -10.52 10.30
CA PRO A 205 3.80 -10.45 8.90
C PRO A 205 2.90 -9.24 8.64
N ARG A 206 3.01 -8.64 7.46
CA ARG A 206 2.19 -7.46 7.10
C ARG A 206 1.90 -7.34 5.62
N LEU A 207 0.81 -6.67 5.29
CA LEU A 207 0.47 -6.21 3.94
C LEU A 207 0.68 -4.70 3.88
N GLU A 208 1.51 -4.24 2.96
CA GLU A 208 1.67 -2.81 2.67
C GLU A 208 0.82 -2.46 1.46
N LEU A 209 -0.14 -1.57 1.64
CA LEU A 209 -1.09 -1.14 0.63
C LEU A 209 -0.75 0.28 0.16
N SER A 210 -0.67 0.46 -1.15
CA SER A 210 -0.71 1.80 -1.75
C SER A 210 -2.12 2.41 -1.62
N ARG A 211 -2.27 3.70 -1.92
CA ARG A 211 -3.58 4.36 -2.05
C ARG A 211 -4.56 3.55 -2.90
N ARG A 212 -4.08 2.99 -4.02
CA ARG A 212 -4.91 2.17 -4.91
C ARG A 212 -5.27 0.82 -4.30
N GLY A 213 -4.35 0.21 -3.54
CA GLY A 213 -4.63 -1.01 -2.79
C GLY A 213 -5.70 -0.79 -1.73
N GLN A 214 -5.70 0.38 -1.08
CA GLN A 214 -6.69 0.75 -0.06
C GLN A 214 -8.12 0.84 -0.62
N GLU A 215 -8.29 1.26 -1.87
CA GLU A 215 -9.60 1.32 -2.53
C GLU A 215 -10.25 -0.06 -2.75
N ILE A 216 -9.45 -1.13 -2.74
CA ILE A 216 -9.90 -2.52 -2.91
C ILE A 216 -9.49 -3.40 -1.72
N ARG A 217 -9.33 -2.80 -0.54
CA ARG A 217 -8.76 -3.44 0.66
C ARG A 217 -9.42 -4.78 1.01
N ASP A 218 -10.74 -4.86 0.98
CA ASP A 218 -11.48 -6.08 1.30
C ASP A 218 -11.12 -7.22 0.33
N MET A 219 -11.11 -6.94 -0.97
CA MET A 219 -10.73 -7.92 -1.99
C MET A 219 -9.26 -8.33 -1.90
N VAL A 220 -8.38 -7.39 -1.51
CA VAL A 220 -6.98 -7.69 -1.23
C VAL A 220 -6.86 -8.69 -0.09
N VAL A 221 -7.50 -8.43 1.05
CA VAL A 221 -7.45 -9.31 2.22
C VAL A 221 -8.03 -10.69 1.90
N ILE A 222 -9.20 -10.73 1.25
CA ILE A 222 -9.86 -12.00 0.90
C ILE A 222 -8.99 -12.82 -0.05
N SER A 223 -8.50 -12.23 -1.14
CA SER A 223 -7.66 -12.93 -2.10
C SER A 223 -6.32 -13.37 -1.50
N PHE A 224 -5.71 -12.54 -0.65
CA PHE A 224 -4.49 -12.86 0.08
C PHE A 224 -4.67 -14.10 0.97
N VAL A 225 -5.72 -14.13 1.82
CA VAL A 225 -5.99 -15.28 2.71
C VAL A 225 -6.16 -16.56 1.91
N CYS A 226 -6.90 -16.51 0.79
CA CYS A 226 -7.11 -17.66 -0.09
C CYS A 226 -5.79 -18.17 -0.70
N LEU A 227 -4.93 -17.26 -1.16
CA LEU A 227 -3.65 -17.61 -1.77
C LEU A 227 -2.67 -18.20 -0.76
N GLU A 228 -2.53 -17.57 0.41
CA GLU A 228 -1.65 -18.07 1.47
C GLU A 228 -2.09 -19.43 2.01
N LYS A 229 -3.40 -19.65 2.21
CA LYS A 229 -3.94 -20.97 2.60
C LYS A 229 -3.48 -22.04 1.64
N ARG A 230 -3.62 -21.77 0.34
CA ARG A 230 -3.24 -22.73 -0.68
C ARG A 230 -1.72 -22.91 -0.75
N ARG A 231 -0.94 -21.84 -0.73
CA ARG A 231 0.53 -21.90 -0.76
C ARG A 231 1.07 -22.77 0.37
N ARG A 232 0.61 -22.57 1.61
CA ARG A 232 1.05 -23.35 2.77
C ARG A 232 0.58 -24.80 2.75
N THR A 233 -0.61 -25.05 2.20
CA THR A 233 -1.09 -26.42 1.99
C THR A 233 -0.22 -27.16 0.96
N GLU A 234 0.18 -26.48 -0.12
CA GLU A 234 1.07 -27.02 -1.15
C GLU A 234 2.49 -27.26 -0.60
N GLU A 235 3.03 -26.35 0.23
CA GLU A 235 4.33 -26.51 0.91
C GLU A 235 4.35 -27.69 1.90
N ASN A 236 3.29 -27.85 2.70
CA ASN A 236 3.20 -28.97 3.66
C ASN A 236 3.05 -30.34 2.98
N LYS A 237 2.50 -30.40 1.75
CA LYS A 237 2.42 -31.64 0.97
C LYS A 237 3.77 -32.14 0.46
N ILE A 238 4.74 -31.25 0.31
CA ILE A 238 6.07 -31.58 -0.24
C ILE A 238 6.99 -32.23 0.82
N GLN A 239 6.62 -32.19 2.11
CA GLN A 239 7.42 -32.72 3.21
C GLN A 239 7.17 -34.20 3.55
N PHE A 240 6.42 -34.93 2.72
CA PHE A 240 6.14 -36.36 2.90
C PHE A 240 6.74 -37.21 1.78
#